data_AF-A0AAV9Z4L1-F1
#
_entry.id   AF-A0AAV9Z4L1-F1
#
_cell.length_a   1.000
_cell.length_b   1.000
_cell.length_c   1.000
_cell.angle_alpha   90.00
_cell.angle_beta   90.00
_cell.angle_gamma   90.00
#
_symmetry.space_group_name_H-M   'P 1'
#
loop_
_entity.id
_entity.type
_entity.pdbx_description
1 polymer ?
#
loop_
_entity_poly.entity_id
_entity_poly.type
_entity_poly.pdbx_seq_one_letter_code
_entity_poly.pdbx_strand_id
1 'polypeptide(L)'
;MAANSSEAPSVAAVGSSYYRSAISSRCKATFVESDEVCDGEAILRCFRQRKINGKAHFFGCSNWSSDSSNLATPHRFIAIPREVRKSIVLKLYRNEPLDEQDDDTHVLPGQCKQIYHPSHAPNKKLCPRNHYRNGLHVIAELHKHECNAQLSLFIPVDPKHLRIVIIPLAGVPHCHPNFPPAAEQDLECRTVQELHPGMMNNRKRRDLVKNQRQAQFPHGTDIEGVLQEFYKDRALDINDRYIHAVNTQADDGHITINPYLAHLALEAMWIMVDTTFAVKRTAIARIWSNRATRDAFILVWKGIFEAIETITGKKLNFKAFSPTSNLLGAIGDSEGAQAQGLADVIILRQMNYDNPVMHFDDILKLFWKTCLVHFTRGVLGLRDHVTDEVMQYLLSFPYLETPEEVQQYYTSCADSTKPKIQGSHAQDNQIKPTSRPLLEAILLAKDLDAETAHLIEEMISSGVLQNSNSSLQARFKMKAQRQARALDKRRAADSELVTRKESRILKDRIKATEQENEDLRRQLATLTQASTEHPPYTPKRPLPVATSSRLCKVHPVPIEFHHHHVDALYNSDDEFDYAAALNSDVLSPMLKKIIRDHPMPGIDE
;
A
#
# COMPACT_ATOMS: atom_id res chain seq x y z
N MET A 1 14.00 -19.97 11.22
CA MET A 1 14.64 -18.78 10.62
C MET A 1 15.62 -19.07 9.46
N ALA A 2 15.83 -20.31 9.00
CA ALA A 2 16.93 -20.64 8.05
C ALA A 2 16.55 -20.72 6.54
N ALA A 3 15.27 -20.87 6.16
CA ALA A 3 14.90 -21.03 4.75
C ALA A 3 14.86 -19.70 3.97
N ASN A 4 14.23 -18.65 4.51
CA ASN A 4 14.13 -17.35 3.83
C ASN A 4 15.45 -16.55 3.84
N SER A 5 16.30 -16.74 4.85
CA SER A 5 17.67 -16.20 4.87
C SER A 5 18.58 -16.91 3.86
N SER A 6 18.29 -18.18 3.52
CA SER A 6 18.96 -18.90 2.42
C SER A 6 18.47 -18.53 1.01
N GLU A 7 17.48 -17.63 0.90
CA GLU A 7 16.99 -17.07 -0.37
C GLU A 7 17.59 -15.70 -0.70
N ALA A 8 18.26 -15.03 0.24
CA ALA A 8 19.18 -13.96 -0.12
C ALA A 8 20.27 -14.60 -0.98
N PRO A 9 20.43 -14.19 -2.25
CA PRO A 9 21.48 -14.77 -3.07
C PRO A 9 22.81 -14.46 -2.39
N SER A 10 23.54 -15.49 -1.97
CA SER A 10 24.89 -15.33 -1.43
C SER A 10 25.73 -14.49 -2.39
N VAL A 11 26.82 -13.88 -1.89
CA VAL A 11 27.72 -13.09 -2.75
C VAL A 11 28.18 -13.93 -3.95
N ALA A 12 28.43 -15.23 -3.73
CA ALA A 12 28.69 -16.21 -4.77
C ALA A 12 27.52 -16.42 -5.74
N ALA A 13 26.28 -16.57 -5.24
CA ALA A 13 25.11 -16.74 -6.09
C ALA A 13 24.87 -15.52 -6.99
N VAL A 14 25.02 -14.30 -6.47
CA VAL A 14 24.92 -13.05 -7.26
C VAL A 14 26.01 -13.01 -8.33
N GLY A 15 27.27 -13.28 -7.95
CA GLY A 15 28.40 -13.28 -8.89
C GLY A 15 28.27 -14.35 -9.98
N SER A 16 27.78 -15.52 -9.62
CA SER A 16 27.61 -16.66 -10.54
C SER A 16 26.42 -16.46 -11.47
N SER A 17 25.29 -15.93 -10.98
CA SER A 17 24.16 -15.58 -11.82
C SER A 17 24.54 -14.48 -12.82
N TYR A 18 25.32 -13.49 -12.40
CA TYR A 18 25.84 -12.46 -13.30
C TYR A 18 26.77 -13.06 -14.36
N TYR A 19 27.76 -13.87 -13.94
CA TYR A 19 28.69 -14.55 -14.85
C TYR A 19 27.96 -15.35 -15.92
N ARG A 20 26.97 -16.17 -15.52
CA ARG A 20 26.15 -16.97 -16.44
C ARG A 20 25.41 -16.10 -17.44
N SER A 21 24.75 -15.05 -16.97
CA SER A 21 24.01 -14.13 -17.84
C SER A 21 24.94 -13.40 -18.83
N ALA A 22 26.16 -13.07 -18.40
CA ALA A 22 27.13 -12.41 -19.25
C ALA A 22 27.62 -13.37 -20.34
N ILE A 23 28.02 -14.60 -19.97
CA ILE A 23 28.59 -15.56 -20.93
C ILE A 23 27.56 -16.16 -21.87
N SER A 24 26.31 -16.36 -21.42
CA SER A 24 25.23 -16.91 -22.25
C SER A 24 24.59 -15.88 -23.18
N SER A 25 24.84 -14.59 -22.99
CA SER A 25 24.29 -13.57 -23.87
C SER A 25 24.93 -13.68 -25.26
N ARG A 26 24.20 -13.39 -26.34
CA ARG A 26 24.74 -13.31 -27.72
C ARG A 26 25.14 -11.89 -28.10
N CYS A 27 26.17 -11.72 -28.92
CA CYS A 27 26.49 -10.40 -29.46
C CYS A 27 25.32 -9.88 -30.30
N LYS A 28 25.01 -8.59 -30.18
CA LYS A 28 23.92 -7.95 -30.93
C LYS A 28 24.42 -7.09 -32.08
N ALA A 29 25.73 -7.01 -32.27
CA ALA A 29 26.32 -6.28 -33.38
C ALA A 29 25.84 -6.89 -34.70
N THR A 30 25.47 -6.04 -35.64
CA THR A 30 25.07 -6.40 -37.00
C THR A 30 25.97 -5.69 -37.99
N PHE A 31 26.37 -6.39 -39.05
CA PHE A 31 27.20 -5.82 -40.11
C PHE A 31 26.33 -5.07 -41.12
N VAL A 32 26.76 -3.88 -41.55
CA VAL A 32 25.98 -3.00 -42.45
C VAL A 32 25.76 -3.65 -43.82
N GLU A 33 26.73 -4.42 -44.30
CA GLU A 33 26.71 -4.97 -45.66
C GLU A 33 25.95 -6.30 -45.78
N SER A 34 25.96 -7.14 -44.74
CA SER A 34 25.37 -8.49 -44.78
C SER A 34 24.13 -8.66 -43.91
N ASP A 35 23.81 -7.69 -43.04
CA ASP A 35 22.79 -7.80 -41.97
C ASP A 35 22.98 -9.03 -41.05
N GLU A 36 24.16 -9.66 -41.10
CA GLU A 36 24.50 -10.79 -40.27
C GLU A 36 24.78 -10.33 -38.84
N VAL A 37 24.29 -11.11 -37.87
CA VAL A 37 24.56 -10.88 -36.45
C VAL A 37 25.91 -11.48 -36.09
N CYS A 38 26.74 -10.70 -35.43
CA CYS A 38 28.02 -11.13 -34.89
C CYS A 38 27.87 -12.40 -34.03
N ASP A 39 28.62 -13.43 -34.40
CA ASP A 39 28.71 -14.74 -33.76
C ASP A 39 29.72 -14.77 -32.59
N GLY A 40 30.36 -13.65 -32.30
CA GLY A 40 31.43 -13.58 -31.30
C GLY A 40 30.96 -13.90 -29.88
N GLU A 41 31.81 -14.65 -29.17
CA GLU A 41 31.58 -15.13 -27.82
C GLU A 41 31.84 -14.05 -26.76
N ALA A 42 31.29 -14.24 -25.56
CA ALA A 42 31.60 -13.37 -24.43
C ALA A 42 32.99 -13.69 -23.87
N ILE A 43 33.89 -12.71 -23.90
CA ILE A 43 35.21 -12.84 -23.28
C ILE A 43 35.43 -11.75 -22.23
N LEU A 44 36.09 -12.10 -21.14
CA LEU A 44 36.41 -11.16 -20.08
C LEU A 44 37.61 -10.31 -20.50
N ARG A 45 37.44 -8.99 -20.57
CA ARG A 45 38.47 -8.02 -20.95
C ARG A 45 38.76 -7.05 -19.80
N CYS A 46 39.94 -6.44 -19.83
CA CYS A 46 40.34 -5.38 -18.92
C CYS A 46 40.22 -4.01 -19.60
N PHE A 47 39.81 -2.99 -18.86
CA PHE A 47 39.92 -1.62 -19.34
C PHE A 47 41.38 -1.17 -19.38
N ARG A 48 41.76 -0.40 -20.40
CA ARG A 48 43.11 0.16 -20.52
C ARG A 48 43.42 1.22 -19.46
N GLN A 49 42.43 2.05 -19.08
CA GLN A 49 42.67 3.19 -18.18
C GLN A 49 41.52 3.49 -17.19
N ARG A 50 40.26 3.18 -17.52
CA ARG A 50 39.10 3.56 -16.67
C ARG A 50 38.52 2.36 -15.92
N LYS A 51 38.15 2.54 -14.65
CA LYS A 51 37.34 1.58 -13.90
C LYS A 51 35.87 1.99 -14.00
N ILE A 52 34.99 1.09 -14.41
CA ILE A 52 33.54 1.30 -14.38
C ILE A 52 32.99 0.53 -13.17
N ASN A 53 32.13 1.17 -12.37
CA ASN A 53 31.62 0.61 -11.10
C ASN A 53 32.74 0.20 -10.12
N GLY A 54 33.91 0.85 -10.18
CA GLY A 54 35.09 0.48 -9.41
C GLY A 54 35.77 -0.82 -9.84
N LYS A 55 35.33 -1.45 -10.94
CA LYS A 55 35.90 -2.70 -11.47
C LYS A 55 36.72 -2.42 -12.73
N ALA A 56 37.83 -3.12 -12.87
CA ALA A 56 38.74 -2.99 -14.02
C ALA A 56 38.41 -3.95 -15.17
N HIS A 57 37.39 -4.80 -15.03
CA HIS A 57 37.07 -5.87 -15.98
C HIS A 57 35.61 -5.76 -16.44
N PHE A 58 35.33 -6.25 -17.64
CA PHE A 58 34.01 -6.30 -18.26
C PHE A 58 33.93 -7.47 -19.24
N PHE A 59 32.72 -7.90 -19.61
CA PHE A 59 32.53 -8.87 -20.70
C PHE A 59 32.36 -8.13 -22.02
N GLY A 60 33.23 -8.44 -22.99
CA GLY A 60 33.22 -7.93 -24.36
C GLY A 60 33.02 -9.04 -25.39
N CYS A 61 33.14 -8.70 -26.67
CA CYS A 61 33.07 -9.64 -27.78
C CYS A 61 34.45 -10.21 -28.11
N SER A 62 34.53 -11.50 -28.44
CA SER A 62 35.74 -12.12 -29.03
C SER A 62 36.08 -11.45 -30.36
N ASN A 63 35.06 -11.25 -31.20
CA ASN A 63 35.17 -10.66 -32.54
C ASN A 63 35.12 -9.13 -32.52
N TRP A 64 35.35 -8.50 -31.36
CA TRP A 64 35.41 -7.05 -31.27
C TRP A 64 36.61 -6.53 -32.06
N SER A 65 36.34 -5.59 -32.97
CA SER A 65 37.35 -4.79 -33.67
C SER A 65 37.23 -3.32 -33.28
N SER A 66 38.35 -2.60 -33.35
CA SER A 66 38.35 -1.13 -33.24
C SER A 66 37.74 -0.46 -34.48
N ASP A 67 37.69 -1.18 -35.60
CA ASP A 67 37.07 -0.70 -36.82
C ASP A 67 35.55 -0.95 -36.76
N SER A 68 34.81 0.07 -36.32
CA SER A 68 33.35 0.03 -36.23
C SER A 68 32.65 0.59 -37.47
N SER A 69 33.39 0.91 -38.54
CA SER A 69 32.83 1.55 -39.74
C SER A 69 31.77 0.67 -40.44
N ASN A 70 31.93 -0.65 -40.38
CA ASN A 70 31.05 -1.63 -41.00
C ASN A 70 29.97 -2.21 -40.07
N LEU A 71 29.74 -1.61 -38.90
CA LEU A 71 28.76 -2.10 -37.92
C LEU A 71 27.56 -1.15 -37.79
N ALA A 72 26.35 -1.68 -37.99
CA ALA A 72 25.11 -0.95 -37.73
C ALA A 72 24.83 -0.82 -36.23
N THR A 73 25.33 -1.76 -35.43
CA THR A 73 25.16 -1.76 -33.97
C THR A 73 26.47 -2.14 -33.26
N PRO A 74 26.77 -1.53 -32.09
CA PRO A 74 28.01 -1.81 -31.39
C PRO A 74 28.03 -3.24 -30.84
N HIS A 75 29.24 -3.81 -30.78
CA HIS A 75 29.47 -5.08 -30.09
C HIS A 75 29.06 -5.04 -28.62
N ARG A 76 28.83 -6.24 -28.07
CA ARG A 76 28.51 -6.44 -26.65
C ARG A 76 29.51 -5.75 -25.72
N PHE A 77 28.95 -5.10 -24.71
CA PHE A 77 29.68 -4.53 -23.60
C PHE A 77 28.84 -4.70 -22.33
N ILE A 78 29.33 -5.49 -21.38
CA ILE A 78 28.64 -5.76 -20.11
C ILE A 78 29.61 -5.47 -18.97
N ALA A 79 29.45 -4.30 -18.34
CA ALA A 79 30.24 -3.93 -17.17
C ALA A 79 29.87 -4.80 -15.96
N ILE A 80 30.85 -5.08 -15.09
CA ILE A 80 30.61 -5.77 -13.81
C ILE A 80 29.97 -4.78 -12.83
N PRO A 81 28.76 -5.07 -12.28
CA PRO A 81 28.12 -4.21 -11.29
C PRO A 81 28.94 -4.06 -10.00
N ARG A 82 28.68 -3.02 -9.21
CA ARG A 82 29.45 -2.72 -7.98
C ARG A 82 29.29 -3.84 -6.95
N GLU A 83 28.10 -4.40 -6.87
CA GLU A 83 27.65 -5.48 -6.00
C GLU A 83 28.20 -6.85 -6.36
N VAL A 84 28.69 -7.05 -7.59
CA VAL A 84 29.29 -8.32 -8.00
C VAL A 84 30.75 -8.34 -7.58
N ARG A 85 31.12 -9.31 -6.73
CA ARG A 85 32.51 -9.49 -6.31
C ARG A 85 33.36 -9.94 -7.51
N LYS A 86 34.39 -9.16 -7.83
CA LYS A 86 35.24 -9.37 -9.02
C LYS A 86 36.02 -10.70 -8.94
N SER A 87 36.47 -11.10 -7.75
CA SER A 87 37.20 -12.35 -7.54
C SER A 87 36.41 -13.56 -8.04
N ILE A 88 35.13 -13.62 -7.69
CA ILE A 88 34.21 -14.70 -8.06
C ILE A 88 34.06 -14.81 -9.57
N VAL A 89 33.83 -13.68 -10.26
CA VAL A 89 33.71 -13.66 -11.73
C VAL A 89 35.01 -14.13 -12.41
N LEU A 90 36.17 -13.75 -11.86
CA LEU A 90 37.46 -14.17 -12.38
C LEU A 90 37.72 -15.66 -12.20
N LYS A 91 37.44 -16.20 -11.01
CA LYS A 91 37.57 -17.64 -10.72
C LYS A 91 36.67 -18.46 -11.64
N LEU A 92 35.39 -18.07 -11.76
CA LEU A 92 34.44 -18.72 -12.67
C LEU A 92 34.89 -18.66 -14.13
N TYR A 93 35.42 -17.52 -14.59
CA TYR A 93 35.95 -17.40 -15.96
C TYR A 93 37.16 -18.29 -16.23
N ARG A 94 37.98 -18.58 -15.20
CA ARG A 94 39.14 -19.48 -15.27
C ARG A 94 38.79 -20.94 -14.98
N ASN A 95 37.52 -21.26 -14.76
CA ASN A 95 37.06 -22.57 -14.27
C ASN A 95 37.70 -23.00 -12.94
N GLU A 96 38.06 -22.04 -12.08
CA GLU A 96 38.54 -22.30 -10.73
C GLU A 96 37.35 -22.50 -9.76
N PRO A 97 37.44 -23.41 -8.78
CA PRO A 97 36.41 -23.57 -7.76
C PRO A 97 36.29 -22.32 -6.88
N LEU A 98 35.09 -22.05 -6.37
CA LEU A 98 34.88 -21.04 -5.33
C LEU A 98 35.21 -21.68 -3.97
N ASP A 99 35.91 -20.94 -3.11
CA ASP A 99 36.28 -21.38 -1.77
C ASP A 99 35.30 -20.83 -0.71
N GLU A 100 35.48 -21.26 0.54
CA GLU A 100 34.66 -20.83 1.68
C GLU A 100 34.73 -19.32 1.94
N GLN A 101 35.74 -18.61 1.41
CA GLN A 101 35.85 -17.15 1.54
C GLN A 101 34.98 -16.40 0.50
N ASP A 102 34.65 -17.07 -0.61
CA ASP A 102 33.82 -16.53 -1.67
C ASP A 102 32.31 -16.80 -1.49
N ASP A 103 31.95 -17.79 -0.67
CA ASP A 103 30.57 -18.20 -0.44
C ASP A 103 30.25 -18.36 1.06
N ASP A 104 29.43 -17.45 1.60
CA ASP A 104 28.91 -17.56 2.98
C ASP A 104 27.87 -18.69 3.11
N THR A 105 27.41 -19.27 1.98
CA THR A 105 26.56 -20.46 1.98
C THR A 105 27.40 -21.71 1.84
N HIS A 106 27.33 -22.59 2.83
CA HIS A 106 27.96 -23.91 2.78
C HIS A 106 27.73 -24.56 1.41
N VAL A 107 28.83 -24.86 0.70
CA VAL A 107 28.82 -25.74 -0.48
C VAL A 107 28.07 -26.99 -0.04
N LEU A 108 26.84 -27.19 -0.54
CA LEU A 108 26.03 -28.34 -0.11
C LEU A 108 26.80 -29.61 -0.46
N PRO A 109 27.34 -30.35 0.53
CA PRO A 109 28.03 -31.58 0.25
C PRO A 109 26.95 -32.63 -0.08
N GLY A 110 26.66 -32.80 -1.37
CA GLY A 110 25.67 -33.78 -1.84
C GLY A 110 24.91 -33.39 -3.10
N GLN A 111 23.92 -34.22 -3.46
CA GLN A 111 23.02 -33.95 -4.58
C GLN A 111 22.12 -32.75 -4.25
N CYS A 112 22.00 -31.79 -5.17
CA CYS A 112 21.09 -30.65 -4.99
C CYS A 112 19.63 -31.13 -5.01
N LYS A 113 18.94 -31.05 -3.87
CA LYS A 113 17.53 -31.44 -3.70
C LYS A 113 16.55 -30.28 -3.81
N GLN A 114 16.91 -29.19 -4.50
CA GLN A 114 16.10 -27.98 -4.55
C GLN A 114 14.94 -28.09 -5.55
N ILE A 115 13.74 -27.70 -5.11
CA ILE A 115 12.52 -27.69 -5.91
C ILE A 115 12.12 -26.24 -6.18
N TYR A 116 11.76 -25.91 -7.43
CA TYR A 116 11.27 -24.60 -7.83
C TYR A 116 9.79 -24.65 -8.18
N HIS A 117 8.99 -23.75 -7.59
CA HIS A 117 7.58 -23.64 -7.95
C HIS A 117 7.44 -23.13 -9.41
N PRO A 118 6.57 -23.75 -10.24
CA PRO A 118 6.38 -23.33 -11.64
C PRO A 118 6.04 -21.84 -11.81
N SER A 119 5.29 -21.24 -10.87
CA SER A 119 4.99 -19.79 -10.90
C SER A 119 6.22 -18.89 -10.73
N HIS A 120 7.29 -19.38 -10.09
CA HIS A 120 8.51 -18.60 -9.83
C HIS A 120 9.52 -18.70 -10.96
N ALA A 121 9.36 -19.69 -11.84
CA ALA A 121 10.35 -20.05 -12.84
C ALA A 121 9.74 -20.72 -14.09
N PRO A 122 8.64 -20.22 -14.69
CA PRO A 122 7.89 -20.94 -15.72
C PRO A 122 8.74 -21.30 -16.96
N ASN A 123 9.80 -20.52 -17.21
CA ASN A 123 10.70 -20.69 -18.36
C ASN A 123 12.16 -20.98 -17.97
N LYS A 124 12.48 -21.22 -16.69
CA LYS A 124 13.87 -21.52 -16.32
C LYS A 124 14.16 -23.00 -16.58
N LYS A 125 15.12 -23.27 -17.46
CA LYS A 125 15.67 -24.61 -17.69
C LYS A 125 16.89 -24.92 -16.83
N LEU A 126 17.46 -23.93 -16.15
CA LEU A 126 18.73 -24.02 -15.45
C LEU A 126 18.56 -23.64 -13.96
N CYS A 127 19.20 -24.39 -13.08
CA CYS A 127 19.18 -24.14 -11.65
C CYS A 127 19.99 -22.87 -11.33
N PRO A 128 19.48 -21.91 -10.54
CA PRO A 128 20.18 -20.67 -10.23
C PRO A 128 21.27 -20.84 -9.14
N ARG A 129 21.31 -21.96 -8.41
CA ARG A 129 22.39 -22.26 -7.45
C ARG A 129 23.65 -22.74 -8.18
N ASN A 130 24.79 -22.64 -7.51
CA ASN A 130 26.05 -23.18 -8.00
C ASN A 130 26.08 -24.69 -7.79
N HIS A 131 26.56 -25.41 -8.80
CA HIS A 131 26.79 -26.84 -8.72
C HIS A 131 28.23 -27.10 -9.11
N TYR A 132 28.83 -28.06 -8.41
CA TYR A 132 30.16 -28.55 -8.72
C TYR A 132 30.08 -30.05 -8.96
N ARG A 133 30.65 -30.52 -10.06
CA ARG A 133 30.80 -31.95 -10.35
C ARG A 133 32.28 -32.19 -10.59
N ASN A 134 32.91 -32.99 -9.73
CA ASN A 134 34.36 -33.27 -9.76
C ASN A 134 35.21 -31.98 -9.68
N GLY A 135 34.84 -31.04 -8.81
CA GLY A 135 35.55 -29.76 -8.64
C GLY A 135 35.32 -28.72 -9.74
N LEU A 136 34.66 -29.09 -10.84
CA LEU A 136 34.33 -28.18 -11.93
C LEU A 136 32.94 -27.58 -11.72
N HIS A 137 32.83 -26.28 -11.94
CA HIS A 137 31.53 -25.59 -11.95
C HIS A 137 30.69 -26.12 -13.10
N VAL A 138 29.50 -26.63 -12.79
CA VAL A 138 28.54 -27.10 -13.79
C VAL A 138 27.22 -26.36 -13.64
N ILE A 139 26.56 -26.12 -14.76
CA ILE A 139 25.21 -25.57 -14.78
C ILE A 139 24.24 -26.75 -14.74
N ALA A 140 23.52 -26.94 -13.64
CA ALA A 140 22.52 -27.99 -13.54
C ALA A 140 21.23 -27.61 -14.26
N GLU A 141 20.58 -28.59 -14.86
CA GLU A 141 19.28 -28.45 -15.49
C GLU A 141 18.14 -28.63 -14.47
N LEU A 142 17.07 -27.86 -14.65
CA LEU A 142 15.83 -28.04 -13.90
C LEU A 142 14.97 -29.06 -14.65
N HIS A 143 14.71 -30.20 -14.00
CA HIS A 143 13.79 -31.20 -14.52
C HIS A 143 12.35 -30.82 -14.14
N LYS A 144 11.51 -30.67 -15.17
CA LYS A 144 10.07 -30.45 -14.97
C LYS A 144 9.43 -31.78 -14.55
N HIS A 145 8.86 -31.82 -13.36
CA HIS A 145 8.02 -32.93 -12.92
C HIS A 145 6.56 -32.56 -13.10
N GLU A 146 5.83 -33.38 -13.86
CA GLU A 146 4.40 -33.15 -14.08
C GLU A 146 3.59 -33.74 -12.92
N CYS A 147 2.62 -32.96 -12.47
CA CYS A 147 1.71 -33.34 -11.40
C CYS A 147 0.39 -33.76 -12.05
N ASN A 148 -0.09 -34.96 -11.73
CA ASN A 148 -1.38 -35.47 -12.20
C ASN A 148 -2.59 -34.86 -11.46
N ALA A 149 -2.38 -33.87 -10.60
CA ALA A 149 -3.46 -33.15 -9.93
C ALA A 149 -4.42 -32.54 -10.95
N GLN A 150 -5.71 -32.72 -10.73
CA GLN A 150 -6.77 -32.10 -11.51
C GLN A 150 -7.51 -31.07 -10.64
N LEU A 151 -7.83 -29.92 -11.23
CA LEU A 151 -8.57 -28.84 -10.58
C LEU A 151 -9.89 -28.62 -11.33
N SER A 152 -11.00 -28.59 -10.61
CA SER A 152 -12.29 -28.14 -11.13
C SER A 152 -12.45 -26.66 -10.82
N LEU A 153 -12.60 -25.84 -11.86
CA LEU A 153 -12.82 -24.40 -11.75
C LEU A 153 -14.31 -24.11 -11.98
N PHE A 154 -14.96 -23.50 -11.00
CA PHE A 154 -16.32 -23.01 -11.10
C PHE A 154 -16.29 -21.49 -11.29
N ILE A 155 -16.69 -21.06 -12.48
CA ILE A 155 -16.78 -19.65 -12.86
C ILE A 155 -18.22 -19.20 -12.63
N PRO A 156 -18.47 -18.10 -11.90
CA PRO A 156 -19.81 -17.57 -11.72
C PRO A 156 -20.43 -17.19 -13.07
N VAL A 157 -21.72 -17.49 -13.22
CA VAL A 157 -22.48 -17.09 -14.41
C VAL A 157 -22.67 -15.56 -14.44
N ASP A 158 -22.78 -14.93 -13.27
CA ASP A 158 -22.86 -13.48 -13.15
C ASP A 158 -21.46 -12.85 -13.30
N PRO A 159 -21.21 -12.05 -14.37
CA PRO A 159 -19.92 -11.38 -14.57
C PRO A 159 -19.58 -10.34 -13.50
N LYS A 160 -20.54 -9.92 -12.66
CA LYS A 160 -20.28 -9.03 -11.51
C LYS A 160 -19.65 -9.77 -10.32
N HIS A 161 -19.78 -11.09 -10.27
CA HIS A 161 -19.13 -11.92 -9.25
C HIS A 161 -17.71 -12.28 -9.68
N LEU A 162 -16.72 -11.52 -9.20
CA LEU A 162 -15.30 -11.68 -9.54
C LEU A 162 -14.56 -12.80 -8.76
N ARG A 163 -15.28 -13.83 -8.30
CA ARG A 163 -14.72 -14.90 -7.46
C ARG A 163 -14.77 -16.23 -8.21
N ILE A 164 -13.65 -16.93 -8.33
CA ILE A 164 -13.58 -18.29 -8.89
C ILE A 164 -13.46 -19.28 -7.73
N VAL A 165 -14.25 -20.36 -7.76
CA VAL A 165 -14.07 -21.48 -6.82
C VAL A 165 -13.22 -22.54 -7.49
N ILE A 166 -12.12 -22.91 -6.84
CA ILE A 166 -11.19 -23.94 -7.32
C ILE A 166 -11.28 -25.11 -6.35
N ILE A 167 -11.70 -26.27 -6.84
CA ILE A 167 -11.81 -27.50 -6.05
C ILE A 167 -10.84 -28.53 -6.61
N PRO A 168 -9.86 -29.03 -5.83
CA PRO A 168 -9.06 -30.18 -6.23
C PRO A 168 -9.96 -31.40 -6.43
N LEU A 169 -9.77 -32.13 -7.53
CA LEU A 169 -10.57 -33.33 -7.78
C LEU A 169 -10.24 -34.39 -6.73
N ALA A 170 -11.25 -34.76 -5.94
CA ALA A 170 -11.09 -35.76 -4.88
C ALA A 170 -10.72 -37.12 -5.48
N GLY A 171 -9.82 -37.85 -4.80
CA GLY A 171 -9.44 -39.21 -5.20
C GLY A 171 -8.38 -39.32 -6.29
N VAL A 172 -7.78 -38.21 -6.75
CA VAL A 172 -6.58 -38.23 -7.59
C VAL A 172 -5.36 -37.96 -6.72
N PRO A 173 -4.58 -39.00 -6.33
CA PRO A 173 -3.36 -38.80 -5.57
C PRO A 173 -2.40 -37.99 -6.43
N HIS A 174 -1.90 -36.88 -5.89
CA HIS A 174 -0.84 -36.12 -6.55
C HIS A 174 0.41 -36.10 -5.69
N CYS A 175 1.57 -36.10 -6.34
CA CYS A 175 2.87 -36.10 -5.68
C CYS A 175 3.66 -34.88 -6.15
N HIS A 176 3.65 -33.82 -5.36
CA HIS A 176 4.69 -32.81 -5.42
C HIS A 176 5.37 -32.75 -4.05
N PRO A 177 6.70 -32.65 -3.99
CA PRO A 177 7.37 -32.43 -2.71
C PRO A 177 6.88 -31.12 -2.11
N ASN A 178 6.42 -31.15 -0.85
CA ASN A 178 5.91 -29.96 -0.18
C ASN A 178 6.99 -28.89 -0.10
N PHE A 179 6.65 -27.65 -0.48
CA PHE A 179 7.53 -26.52 -0.25
C PHE A 179 7.72 -26.40 1.26
N PRO A 180 8.96 -26.44 1.78
CA PRO A 180 9.16 -26.30 3.21
C PRO A 180 8.57 -24.96 3.66
N PRO A 181 7.59 -24.94 4.58
CA PRO A 181 7.14 -23.70 5.18
C PRO A 181 8.34 -23.05 5.88
N ALA A 182 8.44 -21.73 5.76
CA ALA A 182 9.44 -20.97 6.48
C ALA A 182 9.19 -21.15 7.99
N ALA A 183 9.99 -22.02 8.63
CA ALA A 183 9.97 -22.34 10.05
C ALA A 183 8.80 -23.21 10.54
N GLU A 184 8.70 -24.44 10.04
CA GLU A 184 8.27 -25.55 10.88
C GLU A 184 9.41 -26.59 10.91
N GLN A 185 9.71 -27.11 12.11
CA GLN A 185 10.49 -28.33 12.27
C GLN A 185 9.93 -29.40 11.32
N ASP A 186 10.78 -30.33 10.85
CA ASP A 186 10.44 -31.45 9.98
C ASP A 186 9.11 -32.14 10.39
N LEU A 187 7.99 -31.61 9.91
CA LEU A 187 6.68 -32.24 10.01
C LEU A 187 6.53 -33.16 8.78
N GLU A 188 7.57 -33.90 8.39
CA GLU A 188 7.57 -34.93 7.32
C GLU A 188 6.63 -34.67 6.12
N CYS A 189 6.57 -33.43 5.62
CA CYS A 189 5.64 -33.02 4.56
C CYS A 189 4.13 -33.27 4.85
N ARG A 190 3.72 -33.42 6.11
CA ARG A 190 2.32 -33.57 6.53
C ARG A 190 1.80 -32.28 7.14
N THR A 191 0.56 -31.93 6.83
CA THR A 191 -0.09 -30.80 7.51
C THR A 191 -0.27 -31.12 9.01
N VAL A 192 -0.36 -30.10 9.88
CA VAL A 192 -0.62 -30.30 11.32
C VAL A 192 -1.91 -31.12 11.53
N GLN A 193 -2.88 -30.97 10.62
CA GLN A 193 -4.11 -31.75 10.57
C GLN A 193 -3.89 -33.22 10.18
N GLU A 194 -2.95 -33.49 9.27
CA GLU A 194 -2.57 -34.85 8.88
C GLU A 194 -1.78 -35.56 9.97
N LEU A 195 -0.90 -34.87 10.70
CA LEU A 195 -0.15 -35.46 11.81
C LEU A 195 -1.03 -35.72 13.02
N HIS A 196 -1.99 -34.83 13.28
CA HIS A 196 -2.88 -34.96 14.42
C HIS A 196 -4.32 -34.68 13.96
N PRO A 197 -5.11 -35.73 13.60
CA PRO A 197 -6.48 -35.57 13.09
C PRO A 197 -7.39 -34.72 14.00
N GLY A 198 -7.11 -34.68 15.31
CA GLY A 198 -7.78 -33.80 16.26
C GLY A 198 -7.61 -32.29 15.98
N MET A 199 -6.62 -31.89 15.19
CA MET A 199 -6.35 -30.50 14.79
C MET A 199 -7.26 -30.03 13.65
N MET A 200 -8.03 -30.91 13.01
CA MET A 200 -9.16 -30.50 12.16
C MET A 200 -10.24 -29.77 12.96
N ASN A 201 -10.33 -30.02 14.27
CA ASN A 201 -11.29 -29.36 15.12
C ASN A 201 -10.79 -27.96 15.54
N ASN A 202 -11.41 -26.92 14.98
CA ASN A 202 -11.11 -25.52 15.29
C ASN A 202 -11.23 -25.18 16.79
N ARG A 203 -12.08 -25.88 17.54
CA ARG A 203 -12.16 -25.72 19.00
C ARG A 203 -10.90 -26.25 19.67
N LYS A 204 -10.47 -27.48 19.38
CA LYS A 204 -9.23 -28.06 19.94
C LYS A 204 -8.00 -27.22 19.61
N ARG A 205 -7.92 -26.68 18.39
CA ARG A 205 -6.86 -25.73 18.01
C ARG A 205 -6.88 -24.48 18.87
N ARG A 206 -8.05 -23.86 19.04
CA ARG A 206 -8.20 -22.69 19.91
C ARG A 206 -7.86 -23.00 21.37
N ASP A 207 -8.27 -24.17 21.87
CA ASP A 207 -7.97 -24.61 23.23
C ASP A 207 -6.47 -24.83 23.41
N LEU A 208 -5.77 -25.45 22.46
CA LEU A 208 -4.32 -25.62 22.51
C LEU A 208 -3.57 -24.28 22.46
N VAL A 209 -3.95 -23.38 21.54
CA VAL A 209 -3.37 -22.04 21.46
C VAL A 209 -3.65 -21.26 22.74
N LYS A 210 -4.88 -21.34 23.28
CA LYS A 210 -5.25 -20.72 24.55
C LYS A 210 -4.43 -21.27 25.71
N ASN A 211 -4.28 -22.59 25.82
CA ASN A 211 -3.49 -23.24 26.88
C ASN A 211 -2.01 -22.86 26.78
N GLN A 212 -1.45 -22.87 25.57
CA GLN A 212 -0.06 -22.45 25.35
C GLN A 212 0.14 -20.97 25.67
N ARG A 213 -0.80 -20.10 25.25
CA ARG A 213 -0.78 -18.66 25.61
C ARG A 213 -0.92 -18.44 27.10
N GLN A 214 -1.79 -19.19 27.78
CA GLN A 214 -1.96 -19.09 29.23
C GLN A 214 -0.73 -19.61 29.98
N ALA A 215 -0.02 -20.60 29.46
CA ALA A 215 1.26 -21.04 30.01
C ALA A 215 2.38 -20.01 29.78
N GLN A 216 2.42 -19.38 28.60
CA GLN A 216 3.40 -18.35 28.26
C GLN A 216 3.14 -17.03 29.01
N PHE A 217 1.87 -16.67 29.18
CA PHE A 217 1.39 -15.44 29.81
C PHE A 217 0.41 -15.80 30.93
N PRO A 218 0.91 -16.25 32.10
CA PRO A 218 0.07 -16.71 33.22
C PRO A 218 -0.85 -15.61 33.77
N HIS A 219 -0.50 -14.34 33.55
CA HIS A 219 -1.28 -13.17 33.95
C HIS A 219 -2.10 -12.57 32.79
N GLY A 220 -2.28 -13.30 31.70
CA GLY A 220 -2.97 -12.82 30.51
C GLY A 220 -2.10 -11.91 29.64
N THR A 221 -2.71 -11.40 28.57
CA THR A 221 -2.03 -10.56 27.55
C THR A 221 -2.54 -9.13 27.52
N ASP A 222 -3.42 -8.78 28.46
CA ASP A 222 -3.98 -7.45 28.62
C ASP A 222 -3.19 -6.70 29.71
N ILE A 223 -3.83 -5.77 30.44
CA ILE A 223 -3.12 -4.88 31.36
C ILE A 223 -2.43 -5.62 32.52
N GLU A 224 -3.01 -6.69 33.07
CA GLU A 224 -2.33 -7.44 34.14
C GLU A 224 -1.04 -8.08 33.64
N GLY A 225 -1.03 -8.57 32.39
CA GLY A 225 0.17 -9.09 31.73
C GLY A 225 1.23 -8.01 31.55
N VAL A 226 0.83 -6.80 31.14
CA VAL A 226 1.74 -5.65 30.99
C VAL A 226 2.31 -5.20 32.33
N LEU A 227 1.49 -5.13 33.39
CA LEU A 227 1.96 -4.78 34.73
C LEU A 227 3.00 -5.78 35.24
N GLN A 228 2.79 -7.07 34.99
CA GLN A 228 3.75 -8.10 35.38
C GLN A 228 5.06 -7.98 34.61
N GLU A 229 5.00 -7.72 33.31
CA GLU A 229 6.21 -7.47 32.52
C GLU A 229 6.92 -6.18 32.94
N PHE A 230 6.17 -5.13 33.30
CA PHE A 230 6.72 -3.90 33.86
C PHE A 230 7.45 -4.13 35.18
N TYR A 231 6.90 -4.96 36.09
CA TYR A 231 7.59 -5.29 37.33
C TYR A 231 8.87 -6.09 37.11
N LYS A 232 8.89 -6.98 36.10
CA LYS A 232 10.13 -7.67 35.69
C LYS A 232 11.15 -6.67 35.14
N ASP A 233 10.76 -5.80 34.21
CA ASP A 233 11.63 -4.77 33.64
C ASP A 233 12.15 -3.82 34.72
N ARG A 234 11.32 -3.43 35.69
CA ARG A 234 11.73 -2.56 36.80
C ARG A 234 12.81 -3.18 37.69
N ALA A 235 12.92 -4.50 37.75
CA ALA A 235 13.98 -5.19 38.47
C ALA A 235 15.32 -5.21 37.71
N LEU A 236 15.33 -4.91 36.40
CA LEU A 236 16.52 -4.82 35.58
C LEU A 236 17.25 -3.49 35.79
N ASP A 237 18.50 -3.40 35.31
CA ASP A 237 19.22 -2.14 35.18
C ASP A 237 18.49 -1.19 34.23
N ILE A 238 18.67 0.12 34.39
CA ILE A 238 17.98 1.13 33.58
C ILE A 238 18.22 0.94 32.08
N ASN A 239 19.38 0.42 31.68
CA ASN A 239 19.75 0.18 30.28
C ASN A 239 19.09 -1.06 29.66
N ASP A 240 18.53 -1.94 30.48
CA ASP A 240 17.88 -3.18 30.05
C ASP A 240 16.34 -3.09 30.12
N ARG A 241 15.79 -2.02 30.70
CA ARG A 241 14.35 -1.80 30.77
C ARG A 241 13.81 -1.38 29.41
N TYR A 242 12.63 -1.88 29.05
CA TYR A 242 11.91 -1.41 27.88
C TYR A 242 10.59 -0.73 28.26
N ILE A 243 9.90 -1.21 29.29
CA ILE A 243 8.69 -0.59 29.84
C ILE A 243 9.11 0.36 30.97
N HIS A 244 8.96 1.67 30.73
CA HIS A 244 9.44 2.70 31.66
C HIS A 244 8.32 3.32 32.50
N ALA A 245 7.10 3.36 31.99
CA ALA A 245 5.95 3.83 32.75
C ALA A 245 4.70 3.03 32.42
N VAL A 246 3.91 2.75 33.46
CA VAL A 246 2.55 2.23 33.37
C VAL A 246 1.66 3.11 34.23
N ASN A 247 0.68 3.73 33.61
CA ASN A 247 -0.27 4.59 34.27
C ASN A 247 -1.67 3.98 34.20
N THR A 248 -2.15 3.50 35.34
CA THR A 248 -3.51 2.96 35.53
C THR A 248 -4.48 4.02 36.04
N GLN A 249 -4.00 5.24 36.34
CA GLN A 249 -4.84 6.33 36.78
C GLN A 249 -5.43 7.00 35.54
N ALA A 250 -6.73 6.85 35.43
CA ALA A 250 -7.62 7.40 34.43
C ALA A 250 -7.81 6.60 33.13
N ASP A 251 -6.78 6.05 32.45
CA ASP A 251 -6.99 5.51 31.09
C ASP A 251 -5.92 4.55 30.51
N ASP A 252 -5.25 3.76 31.37
CA ASP A 252 -4.33 2.68 30.93
C ASP A 252 -3.29 3.11 29.88
N GLY A 253 -2.45 4.07 30.25
CA GLY A 253 -1.34 4.56 29.43
C GLY A 253 -0.04 3.81 29.71
N HIS A 254 0.60 3.26 28.68
CA HIS A 254 1.90 2.59 28.81
C HIS A 254 2.95 3.25 27.92
N ILE A 255 4.15 3.42 28.44
CA ILE A 255 5.27 4.05 27.72
C ILE A 255 6.43 3.07 27.67
N THR A 256 6.81 2.75 26.44
CA THR A 256 7.90 1.83 26.15
C THR A 256 8.95 2.53 25.30
N ILE A 257 10.22 2.45 25.71
CA ILE A 257 11.34 3.15 25.09
C ILE A 257 12.54 2.20 25.13
N ASN A 258 13.25 2.07 24.01
CA ASN A 258 14.56 1.41 24.04
C ASN A 258 15.60 2.42 24.59
N PRO A 259 16.40 2.07 25.62
CA PRO A 259 17.31 3.02 26.27
C PRO A 259 18.31 3.69 25.32
N TYR A 260 18.87 2.95 24.36
CA TYR A 260 19.77 3.51 23.35
C TYR A 260 19.06 4.56 22.49
N LEU A 261 17.82 4.30 22.07
CA LEU A 261 17.02 5.25 21.28
C LEU A 261 16.65 6.49 22.09
N ALA A 262 16.47 6.37 23.41
CA ALA A 262 16.21 7.51 24.29
C ALA A 262 17.36 8.55 24.25
N HIS A 263 18.61 8.09 24.17
CA HIS A 263 19.76 8.98 23.99
C HIS A 263 19.70 9.76 22.68
N LEU A 264 19.24 9.13 21.60
CA LEU A 264 19.07 9.79 20.30
C LEU A 264 17.96 10.86 20.33
N ALA A 265 17.00 10.76 21.24
CA ALA A 265 15.96 11.77 21.41
C ALA A 265 16.54 13.14 21.79
N LEU A 266 17.64 13.17 22.56
CA LEU A 266 18.31 14.40 22.98
C LEU A 266 19.02 15.12 21.81
N GLU A 267 19.39 14.37 20.77
CA GLU A 267 20.02 14.89 19.55
C GLU A 267 19.00 15.26 18.47
N ALA A 268 17.72 14.92 18.66
CA ALA A 268 16.69 15.16 17.68
C ALA A 268 16.34 16.65 17.57
N MET A 269 16.23 17.14 16.33
CA MET A 269 15.70 18.49 16.07
C MET A 269 14.18 18.55 16.13
N TRP A 270 13.51 17.45 15.79
CA TRP A 270 12.06 17.35 15.78
C TRP A 270 11.65 15.98 16.26
N ILE A 271 10.64 15.92 17.12
CA ILE A 271 9.95 14.68 17.44
C ILE A 271 8.69 14.63 16.61
N MET A 272 8.41 13.47 16.02
CA MET A 272 7.19 13.29 15.25
C MET A 272 6.33 12.24 15.92
N VAL A 273 5.06 12.59 16.16
CA VAL A 273 4.07 11.68 16.71
C VAL A 273 3.24 11.16 15.57
N ASP A 274 3.15 9.84 15.48
CA ASP A 274 2.38 9.13 14.47
C ASP A 274 1.52 8.10 15.21
N THR A 275 0.21 8.15 15.00
CA THR A 275 -0.73 7.21 15.60
C THR A 275 -0.76 5.85 14.87
N THR A 276 -0.03 5.72 13.75
CA THR A 276 -0.02 4.49 12.95
C THR A 276 1.16 3.57 13.28
N PHE A 277 0.87 2.27 13.46
CA PHE A 277 1.87 1.21 13.67
C PHE A 277 2.77 0.92 12.45
N ALA A 278 2.60 1.63 11.33
CA ALA A 278 3.21 1.28 10.04
C ALA A 278 4.65 1.82 9.90
N VAL A 279 5.58 0.99 10.33
CA VAL A 279 7.04 1.15 10.40
C VAL A 279 7.69 1.56 9.06
N LYS A 280 8.06 2.83 8.95
CA LYS A 280 9.13 3.30 8.03
C LYS A 280 10.06 4.34 8.66
N ARG A 281 9.80 4.72 9.90
CA ARG A 281 10.53 5.75 10.64
C ARG A 281 11.02 5.11 11.92
N THR A 282 12.20 5.52 12.37
CA THR A 282 12.75 5.10 13.66
C THR A 282 11.82 5.56 14.76
N ALA A 283 11.15 4.61 15.43
CA ALA A 283 10.34 4.91 16.61
C ALA A 283 11.28 4.94 17.81
N ILE A 284 11.40 6.09 18.47
CA ILE A 284 12.22 6.24 19.67
C ILE A 284 11.44 5.77 20.91
N ALA A 285 10.15 6.07 20.94
CA ALA A 285 9.23 5.73 22.00
C ALA A 285 7.93 5.22 21.37
N ARG A 286 7.24 4.34 22.10
CA ARG A 286 5.89 3.90 21.77
C ARG A 286 4.99 4.08 22.97
N ILE A 287 3.78 4.50 22.67
CA ILE A 287 2.76 4.81 23.65
C ILE A 287 1.55 3.95 23.32
N TRP A 288 1.03 3.33 24.36
CA TRP A 288 -0.15 2.49 24.27
C TRP A 288 -1.22 3.16 25.11
N SER A 289 -2.29 3.62 24.45
CA SER A 289 -3.40 4.31 25.08
C SER A 289 -4.69 3.90 24.37
N ASN A 290 -5.77 3.76 25.12
CA ASN A 290 -7.10 3.52 24.57
C ASN A 290 -7.90 4.83 24.38
N ARG A 291 -7.33 5.99 24.74
CA ARG A 291 -7.96 7.31 24.63
C ARG A 291 -7.10 8.32 23.87
N ALA A 292 -7.79 9.25 23.23
CA ALA A 292 -7.22 10.40 22.52
C ALA A 292 -7.79 11.73 23.06
N THR A 293 -7.78 11.89 24.40
CA THR A 293 -8.21 13.11 25.08
C THR A 293 -7.03 13.98 25.48
N ARG A 294 -7.26 15.27 25.75
CA ARG A 294 -6.22 16.21 26.21
C ARG A 294 -5.52 15.69 27.47
N ASP A 295 -6.29 15.22 28.46
CA ASP A 295 -5.76 14.67 29.71
C ASP A 295 -4.93 13.39 29.49
N ALA A 296 -5.38 12.49 28.60
CA ALA A 296 -4.60 11.32 28.22
C ALA A 296 -3.26 11.76 27.59
N PHE A 297 -3.28 12.73 26.68
CA PHE A 297 -2.07 13.25 26.05
C PHE A 297 -1.12 13.96 27.03
N ILE A 298 -1.63 14.62 28.08
CA ILE A 298 -0.79 15.16 29.17
C ILE A 298 0.04 14.04 29.81
N LEU A 299 -0.61 12.92 30.15
CA LEU A 299 0.05 11.77 30.76
C LEU A 299 1.08 11.14 29.81
N VAL A 300 0.74 11.03 28.53
CA VAL A 300 1.63 10.55 27.48
C VAL A 300 2.89 11.40 27.37
N TRP A 301 2.72 12.72 27.19
CA TRP A 301 3.86 13.64 27.06
C TRP A 301 4.70 13.65 28.32
N LYS A 302 4.07 13.80 29.48
CA LYS A 302 4.74 13.79 30.78
C LYS A 302 5.62 12.54 30.93
N GLY A 303 5.05 11.37 30.67
CA GLY A 303 5.77 10.13 30.82
C GLY A 303 6.88 9.91 29.78
N ILE A 304 6.78 10.45 28.55
CA ILE A 304 7.91 10.46 27.60
C ILE A 304 9.08 11.28 28.17
N PHE A 305 8.80 12.52 28.61
CA PHE A 305 9.85 13.39 29.13
C PHE A 305 10.49 12.80 30.40
N GLU A 306 9.69 12.24 31.30
CA GLU A 306 10.18 11.57 32.52
C GLU A 306 10.98 10.30 32.21
N ALA A 307 10.54 9.48 31.25
CA ALA A 307 11.26 8.28 30.85
C ALA A 307 12.62 8.63 30.24
N ILE A 308 12.68 9.61 29.34
CA ILE A 308 13.95 10.06 28.74
C ILE A 308 14.88 10.63 29.81
N GLU A 309 14.37 11.44 30.74
CA GLU A 309 15.17 11.98 31.85
C GLU A 309 15.70 10.87 32.78
N THR A 310 14.86 9.88 33.07
CA THR A 310 15.24 8.73 33.92
C THR A 310 16.31 7.86 33.25
N ILE A 311 16.18 7.59 31.95
CA ILE A 311 17.12 6.76 31.20
C ILE A 311 18.46 7.48 31.02
N THR A 312 18.42 8.72 30.56
CA THR A 312 19.61 9.43 30.09
C THR A 312 20.27 10.30 31.16
N GLY A 313 19.59 10.54 32.28
CA GLY A 313 19.98 11.50 33.31
C GLY A 313 19.87 12.96 32.84
N LYS A 314 19.34 13.23 31.64
CA LYS A 314 19.24 14.57 31.04
C LYS A 314 17.80 14.92 30.70
N LYS A 315 17.41 16.15 31.02
CA LYS A 315 16.09 16.68 30.66
C LYS A 315 16.02 16.92 29.15
N LEU A 316 15.03 16.32 28.50
CA LEU A 316 14.63 16.72 27.16
C LEU A 316 13.87 18.06 27.26
N ASN A 317 14.38 19.09 26.60
CA ASN A 317 13.82 20.44 26.60
C ASN A 317 13.70 20.96 25.16
N PHE A 318 12.95 22.04 24.93
CA PHE A 318 12.95 22.71 23.64
C PHE A 318 14.06 23.77 23.57
N LYS A 319 14.64 23.95 22.38
CA LYS A 319 15.71 24.92 22.11
C LYS A 319 15.33 26.36 22.45
N ALA A 320 14.05 26.72 22.31
CA ALA A 320 13.57 28.05 22.68
C ALA A 320 13.62 28.33 24.19
N PHE A 321 13.67 27.28 25.01
CA PHE A 321 13.74 27.36 26.47
C PHE A 321 15.11 27.01 27.04
N SER A 322 15.90 26.25 26.28
CA SER A 322 17.22 25.81 26.71
C SER A 322 18.18 25.89 25.51
N PRO A 323 19.12 26.84 25.49
CA PRO A 323 20.06 27.02 24.38
C PRO A 323 20.91 25.79 24.08
N THR A 324 21.07 24.90 25.06
CA THR A 324 21.82 23.64 24.94
C THR A 324 20.99 22.50 24.35
N SER A 325 19.68 22.68 24.18
CA SER A 325 18.82 21.67 23.54
C SER A 325 18.81 21.80 22.02
N ASN A 326 18.73 20.65 21.34
CA ASN A 326 18.58 20.57 19.89
C ASN A 326 17.12 20.55 19.43
N LEU A 327 16.17 20.20 20.31
CA LEU A 327 14.77 19.98 19.96
C LEU A 327 14.06 21.29 19.65
N LEU A 328 13.68 21.51 18.40
CA LEU A 328 12.97 22.70 17.96
C LEU A 328 11.47 22.64 18.23
N GLY A 329 10.88 21.45 18.18
CA GLY A 329 9.43 21.29 18.29
C GLY A 329 8.97 19.85 18.09
N ALA A 330 7.65 19.70 18.02
CA ALA A 330 6.96 18.45 17.72
C ALA A 330 6.12 18.58 16.44
N ILE A 331 6.12 17.51 15.65
CA ILE A 331 5.25 17.34 14.49
C ILE A 331 4.22 16.29 14.86
N GLY A 332 2.94 16.63 14.91
CA GLY A 332 1.90 15.65 15.20
C GLY A 332 0.87 15.53 14.10
N ASP A 333 -0.07 14.64 14.35
CA ASP A 333 -1.29 14.54 13.55
C ASP A 333 -2.14 15.80 13.79
N SER A 334 -3.17 16.03 12.98
CA SER A 334 -4.09 17.17 13.14
C SER A 334 -5.02 17.02 14.36
N GLU A 335 -4.55 16.41 15.44
CA GLU A 335 -5.29 16.12 16.67
C GLU A 335 -5.08 17.24 17.69
N GLY A 336 -6.10 18.08 17.88
CA GLY A 336 -6.02 19.25 18.75
C GLY A 336 -5.72 18.90 20.21
N ALA A 337 -6.30 17.81 20.71
CA ALA A 337 -6.07 17.33 22.07
C ALA A 337 -4.59 16.96 22.31
N GLN A 338 -3.91 16.42 21.30
CA GLN A 338 -2.50 16.04 21.37
C GLN A 338 -1.58 17.25 21.46
N ALA A 339 -1.86 18.27 20.64
CA ALA A 339 -1.13 19.53 20.67
C ALA A 339 -1.33 20.22 22.02
N GLN A 340 -2.58 20.39 22.46
CA GLN A 340 -2.92 21.04 23.72
C GLN A 340 -2.27 20.33 24.92
N GLY A 341 -2.31 18.99 24.96
CA GLY A 341 -1.66 18.22 26.02
C GLY A 341 -0.14 18.43 26.08
N LEU A 342 0.53 18.65 24.94
CA LEU A 342 1.96 19.01 24.93
C LEU A 342 2.19 20.39 25.56
N ALA A 343 1.37 21.39 25.19
CA ALA A 343 1.48 22.74 25.73
C ALA A 343 1.26 22.75 27.25
N ASP A 344 0.29 21.99 27.75
CA ASP A 344 0.07 21.84 29.19
C ASP A 344 1.28 21.24 29.89
N VAL A 345 1.91 20.20 29.33
CA VAL A 345 3.11 19.60 29.93
C VAL A 345 4.30 20.57 29.94
N ILE A 346 4.45 21.41 28.92
CA ILE A 346 5.48 22.46 28.88
C ILE A 346 5.28 23.44 30.05
N ILE A 347 4.03 23.87 30.28
CA ILE A 347 3.66 24.78 31.39
C ILE A 347 3.87 24.08 32.75
N LEU A 348 3.33 22.87 32.90
CA LEU A 348 3.39 22.09 34.15
C LEU A 348 4.83 21.78 34.57
N ARG A 349 5.70 21.48 33.60
CA ARG A 349 7.14 21.24 33.84
C ARG A 349 7.95 22.52 33.99
N GLN A 350 7.31 23.69 33.87
CA GLN A 350 7.95 25.01 33.92
C GLN A 350 9.15 25.12 32.98
N MET A 351 9.05 24.51 31.79
CA MET A 351 10.15 24.57 30.82
C MET A 351 10.42 26.02 30.39
N ASN A 352 9.40 26.87 30.43
CA ASN A 352 9.44 28.29 30.10
C ASN A 352 9.83 29.20 31.28
N TYR A 353 10.70 28.76 32.20
CA TYR A 353 11.02 29.52 33.42
C TYR A 353 11.42 30.98 33.16
N ASP A 354 12.17 31.25 32.08
CA ASP A 354 12.60 32.60 31.70
C ASP A 354 11.48 33.46 31.09
N ASN A 355 10.35 32.85 30.70
CA ASN A 355 9.19 33.51 30.12
C ASN A 355 7.87 32.86 30.58
N PRO A 356 7.53 33.00 31.88
CA PRO A 356 6.50 32.19 32.55
C PRO A 356 5.06 32.56 32.15
N VAL A 357 4.85 33.67 31.45
CA VAL A 357 3.53 34.19 31.06
C VAL A 357 3.31 33.98 29.55
N MET A 358 3.36 32.73 29.09
CA MET A 358 2.92 32.40 27.74
C MET A 358 1.56 31.72 27.78
N HIS A 359 0.63 32.23 26.97
CA HIS A 359 -0.64 31.58 26.72
C HIS A 359 -0.40 30.27 25.95
N PHE A 360 -1.28 29.27 26.13
CA PHE A 360 -1.10 27.96 25.49
C PHE A 360 -0.99 28.07 23.96
N ASP A 361 -1.73 29.00 23.34
CA ASP A 361 -1.67 29.25 21.89
C ASP A 361 -0.28 29.73 21.44
N ASP A 362 0.40 30.53 22.26
CA ASP A 362 1.71 31.06 21.91
C ASP A 362 2.78 29.98 22.00
N ILE A 363 2.65 29.06 22.96
CA ILE A 363 3.47 27.84 23.04
C ILE A 363 3.26 27.00 21.78
N LEU A 364 2.01 26.75 21.38
CA LEU A 364 1.73 25.92 20.20
C LEU A 364 2.28 26.53 18.90
N LYS A 365 2.17 27.86 18.72
CA LYS A 365 2.73 28.55 17.54
C LYS A 365 4.25 28.36 17.42
N LEU A 366 4.96 28.25 18.54
CA LEU A 366 6.40 28.06 18.57
C LEU A 366 6.81 26.61 18.28
N PHE A 367 6.16 25.63 18.91
CA PHE A 367 6.67 24.25 18.95
C PHE A 367 5.88 23.25 18.13
N TRP A 368 4.60 23.48 17.87
CA TRP A 368 3.75 22.50 17.20
C TRP A 368 3.72 22.74 15.69
N LYS A 369 3.89 21.66 14.93
CA LYS A 369 3.64 21.63 13.49
C LYS A 369 2.69 20.48 13.16
N THR A 370 1.66 20.78 12.38
CA THR A 370 0.74 19.76 11.90
C THR A 370 1.36 19.01 10.71
N CYS A 371 1.27 17.70 10.69
CA CYS A 371 1.75 16.89 9.57
C CYS A 371 0.90 17.15 8.32
N LEU A 372 1.51 17.76 7.29
CA LEU A 372 0.82 18.08 6.03
C LEU A 372 0.21 16.83 5.37
N VAL A 373 0.86 15.67 5.48
CA VAL A 373 0.33 14.42 4.90
C VAL A 373 -0.96 14.00 5.59
N HIS A 374 -1.05 14.10 6.91
CA HIS A 374 -2.27 13.74 7.65
C HIS A 374 -3.37 14.78 7.43
N PHE A 375 -3.03 16.06 7.42
CA PHE A 375 -3.95 17.12 7.00
C PHE A 375 -4.55 16.85 5.61
N THR A 376 -3.71 16.66 4.58
CA THR A 376 -4.18 16.40 3.22
C THR A 376 -5.02 15.14 3.14
N ARG A 377 -4.65 14.05 3.84
CA ARG A 377 -5.44 12.82 3.85
C ARG A 377 -6.81 13.02 4.51
N GLY A 378 -6.87 13.73 5.63
CA GLY A 378 -8.14 14.05 6.30
C GLY A 378 -9.06 14.84 5.37
N VAL A 379 -8.53 15.89 4.74
CA VAL A 379 -9.28 16.69 3.77
C VAL A 379 -9.73 15.86 2.56
N LEU A 380 -8.84 15.02 1.99
CA LEU A 380 -9.19 14.14 0.87
C LEU A 380 -10.24 13.08 1.25
N GLY A 381 -10.38 12.72 2.53
CA GLY A 381 -11.45 11.86 3.02
C GLY A 381 -12.85 12.47 2.80
N LEU A 382 -12.94 13.78 2.61
CA LEU A 382 -14.18 14.49 2.33
C LEU A 382 -14.57 14.49 0.83
N ARG A 383 -13.76 13.88 -0.05
CA ARG A 383 -13.93 13.99 -1.51
C ARG A 383 -15.29 13.53 -2.01
N ASP A 384 -15.83 12.46 -1.44
CA ASP A 384 -17.14 11.94 -1.83
C ASP A 384 -18.31 12.79 -1.29
N HIS A 385 -18.00 13.79 -0.47
CA HIS A 385 -18.98 14.65 0.18
C HIS A 385 -18.93 16.09 -0.30
N VAL A 386 -17.94 16.53 -1.06
CA VAL A 386 -17.76 17.95 -1.45
C VAL A 386 -17.48 18.09 -2.95
N THR A 387 -17.70 19.28 -3.50
CA THR A 387 -17.32 19.54 -4.90
C THR A 387 -15.82 19.69 -5.03
N ASP A 388 -15.27 19.57 -6.24
CA ASP A 388 -13.85 19.76 -6.47
C ASP A 388 -13.41 21.19 -6.12
N GLU A 389 -14.26 22.22 -6.29
CA GLU A 389 -13.90 23.59 -5.88
C GLU A 389 -13.77 23.70 -4.36
N VAL A 390 -14.73 23.16 -3.61
CA VAL A 390 -14.67 23.13 -2.14
C VAL A 390 -13.48 22.32 -1.67
N MET A 391 -13.15 21.20 -2.34
CA MET A 391 -11.96 20.41 -2.05
C MET A 391 -10.67 21.22 -2.21
N GLN A 392 -10.52 21.95 -3.32
CA GLN A 392 -9.35 22.81 -3.54
C GLN A 392 -9.27 23.94 -2.50
N TYR A 393 -10.41 24.52 -2.13
CA TYR A 393 -10.48 25.52 -1.06
C TYR A 393 -10.06 24.94 0.31
N LEU A 394 -10.55 23.75 0.68
CA LEU A 394 -10.15 23.10 1.94
C LEU A 394 -8.65 22.78 1.96
N LEU A 395 -8.07 22.38 0.83
CA LEU A 395 -6.64 22.10 0.68
C LEU A 395 -5.76 23.35 0.69
N SER A 396 -6.32 24.55 0.52
CA SER A 396 -5.54 25.80 0.49
C SER A 396 -5.15 26.30 1.89
N PHE A 397 -5.78 25.79 2.96
CA PHE A 397 -5.56 26.24 4.34
C PHE A 397 -4.10 26.37 4.77
N PRO A 398 -3.18 25.41 4.48
CA PRO A 398 -1.78 25.53 4.89
C PRO A 398 -1.01 26.66 4.21
N TYR A 399 -1.59 27.29 3.20
CA TYR A 399 -0.99 28.33 2.37
C TYR A 399 -1.61 29.71 2.59
N LEU A 400 -2.55 29.84 3.54
CA LEU A 400 -3.10 31.14 3.92
C LEU A 400 -2.03 31.92 4.69
N GLU A 401 -1.82 33.18 4.33
CA GLU A 401 -0.73 33.99 4.88
C GLU A 401 -1.23 35.02 5.90
N THR A 402 -2.49 35.46 5.75
CA THR A 402 -3.07 36.53 6.56
C THR A 402 -4.09 36.02 7.60
N PRO A 403 -4.19 36.65 8.78
CA PRO A 403 -5.22 36.32 9.77
C PRO A 403 -6.64 36.45 9.20
N GLU A 404 -6.88 37.40 8.31
CA GLU A 404 -8.16 37.64 7.66
C GLU A 404 -8.56 36.46 6.77
N GLU A 405 -7.64 35.92 5.96
CA GLU A 405 -7.87 34.73 5.14
C GLU A 405 -8.18 33.51 6.01
N VAL A 406 -7.44 33.33 7.12
CA VAL A 406 -7.68 32.24 8.07
C VAL A 406 -9.06 32.37 8.71
N GLN A 407 -9.47 33.58 9.11
CA GLN A 407 -10.80 33.83 9.66
C GLN A 407 -11.91 33.56 8.64
N GLN A 408 -11.73 34.00 7.39
CA GLN A 408 -12.66 33.71 6.30
C GLN A 408 -12.79 32.20 6.07
N TYR A 409 -11.69 31.46 6.13
CA TYR A 409 -11.70 30.01 6.05
C TYR A 409 -12.53 29.37 7.16
N TYR A 410 -12.34 29.80 8.41
CA TYR A 410 -13.12 29.30 9.54
C TYR A 410 -14.62 29.61 9.39
N THR A 411 -14.96 30.84 9.02
CA THR A 411 -16.35 31.24 8.77
C THR A 411 -16.97 30.39 7.65
N SER A 412 -16.25 30.19 6.54
CA SER A 412 -16.68 29.34 5.42
C SER A 412 -16.92 27.88 5.84
N CYS A 413 -16.06 27.33 6.70
CA CYS A 413 -16.23 25.97 7.22
C CYS A 413 -17.41 25.86 8.20
N ALA A 414 -17.61 26.86 9.06
CA ALA A 414 -18.71 26.91 10.03
C ALA A 414 -20.07 27.05 9.33
N ASP A 415 -20.14 27.91 8.30
CA ASP A 415 -21.35 28.18 7.52
C ASP A 415 -21.65 27.06 6.50
N SER A 416 -20.79 26.04 6.39
CA SER A 416 -20.97 24.95 5.45
C SER A 416 -22.21 24.12 5.80
N THR A 417 -23.09 23.87 4.82
CA THR A 417 -24.29 23.03 4.99
C THR A 417 -23.98 21.54 5.24
N LYS A 418 -22.71 21.14 5.24
CA LYS A 418 -22.27 19.75 5.38
C LYS A 418 -21.71 19.53 6.78
N PRO A 419 -22.39 18.75 7.65
CA PRO A 419 -21.93 18.48 9.01
C PRO A 419 -20.52 17.90 9.09
N LYS A 420 -20.10 17.15 8.07
CA LYS A 420 -18.73 16.62 7.97
C LYS A 420 -17.67 17.71 7.80
N ILE A 421 -17.98 18.85 7.17
CA ILE A 421 -17.04 19.98 7.08
C ILE A 421 -17.00 20.68 8.45
N GLN A 422 -18.17 20.96 9.02
CA GLN A 422 -18.31 21.60 10.34
C GLN A 422 -17.65 20.80 11.48
N GLY A 423 -17.68 19.46 11.40
CA GLY A 423 -17.17 18.54 12.43
C GLY A 423 -15.91 17.75 12.05
N SER A 424 -15.23 18.08 10.94
CA SER A 424 -14.09 17.28 10.41
C SER A 424 -12.88 17.15 11.34
N HIS A 425 -12.87 17.85 12.47
CA HIS A 425 -11.69 17.93 13.35
C HIS A 425 -11.57 16.83 14.43
N ALA A 426 -12.54 15.91 14.59
CA ALA A 426 -12.50 14.99 15.74
C ALA A 426 -12.85 13.50 15.49
N GLN A 427 -13.44 13.10 14.35
CA GLN A 427 -14.10 11.78 14.25
C GLN A 427 -13.37 10.67 13.48
N ASP A 428 -12.28 10.94 12.76
CA ASP A 428 -11.69 9.94 11.84
C ASP A 428 -10.53 9.12 12.40
N ASN A 429 -10.29 9.17 13.71
CA ASN A 429 -9.37 8.24 14.38
C ASN A 429 -10.11 6.92 14.71
N GLN A 430 -10.49 6.16 13.68
CA GLN A 430 -10.74 4.74 13.86
C GLN A 430 -9.44 4.11 14.34
N ILE A 431 -9.31 3.91 15.65
CA ILE A 431 -8.27 3.10 16.29
C ILE A 431 -8.28 1.77 15.55
N LYS A 432 -7.33 1.57 14.64
CA LYS A 432 -7.14 0.24 14.06
C LYS A 432 -6.54 -0.57 15.18
N PRO A 433 -7.28 -1.52 15.78
CA PRO A 433 -6.69 -2.34 16.81
C PRO A 433 -5.46 -2.99 16.22
N THR A 434 -4.37 -3.00 17.00
CA THR A 434 -3.31 -3.95 16.74
C THR A 434 -3.99 -5.30 16.60
N SER A 435 -3.73 -6.04 15.52
CA SER A 435 -4.28 -7.39 15.34
C SER A 435 -3.74 -8.40 16.36
N ARG A 436 -3.18 -7.90 17.47
CA ARG A 436 -2.51 -8.59 18.56
C ARG A 436 -2.96 -8.01 19.90
N PRO A 437 -3.09 -8.85 20.94
CA PRO A 437 -3.24 -8.40 22.32
C PRO A 437 -2.15 -7.42 22.75
N LEU A 438 -2.44 -6.60 23.76
CA LEU A 438 -1.59 -5.48 24.19
C LEU A 438 -0.16 -5.92 24.54
N LEU A 439 0.00 -6.91 25.42
CA LEU A 439 1.32 -7.42 25.82
C LEU A 439 2.09 -8.01 24.63
N GLU A 440 1.43 -8.77 23.75
CA GLU A 440 2.07 -9.33 22.55
C GLU A 440 2.54 -8.23 21.60
N ALA A 441 1.80 -7.12 21.50
CA ALA A 441 2.17 -5.97 20.69
C ALA A 441 3.37 -5.23 21.30
N ILE A 442 3.40 -5.06 22.63
CA ILE A 442 4.54 -4.48 23.36
C ILE A 442 5.82 -5.31 23.17
N LEU A 443 5.73 -6.63 23.32
CA LEU A 443 6.90 -7.51 23.16
C LEU A 443 7.41 -7.53 21.71
N LEU A 444 6.50 -7.54 20.73
CA LEU A 444 6.89 -7.40 19.32
C LEU A 444 7.60 -6.06 19.06
N ALA A 445 7.11 -4.98 19.68
CA ALA A 445 7.72 -3.68 19.57
C ALA A 445 9.10 -3.63 20.22
N LYS A 446 9.30 -4.31 21.36
CA LYS A 446 10.61 -4.47 22.02
C LYS A 446 11.65 -5.05 21.06
N ASP A 447 11.30 -6.13 20.39
CA ASP A 447 12.19 -6.80 19.42
C ASP A 447 12.52 -5.88 18.24
N LEU A 448 11.51 -5.21 17.68
CA LEU A 448 11.67 -4.31 16.54
C LEU A 448 12.52 -3.08 16.88
N ASP A 449 12.31 -2.49 18.05
CA ASP A 449 13.05 -1.32 18.49
C ASP A 449 14.50 -1.69 18.87
N ALA A 450 14.74 -2.89 19.40
CA ALA A 450 16.08 -3.43 19.61
C ALA A 450 16.83 -3.66 18.28
N GLU A 451 16.17 -4.25 17.27
CA GLU A 451 16.75 -4.39 15.94
C GLU A 451 17.06 -3.01 15.33
N THR A 452 16.16 -2.05 15.50
CA THR A 452 16.34 -0.67 15.01
C THR A 452 17.50 0.03 15.71
N ALA A 453 17.64 -0.13 17.03
CA ALA A 453 18.75 0.41 17.81
C ALA A 453 20.08 -0.15 17.32
N HIS A 454 20.18 -1.48 17.18
CA HIS A 454 21.37 -2.15 16.66
C HIS A 454 21.75 -1.66 15.26
N LEU A 455 20.78 -1.56 14.35
CA LEU A 455 21.02 -1.04 13.00
C LEU A 455 21.54 0.40 13.02
N ILE A 456 21.02 1.26 13.89
CA ILE A 456 21.50 2.65 14.01
C ILE A 456 22.92 2.69 14.58
N GLU A 457 23.21 1.87 15.58
CA GLU A 457 24.54 1.76 16.17
C GLU A 457 25.57 1.26 15.13
N GLU A 458 25.21 0.25 14.32
CA GLU A 458 26.02 -0.21 13.19
C GLU A 458 26.22 0.89 12.14
N MET A 459 25.19 1.67 11.82
CA MET A 459 25.30 2.78 10.86
C MET A 459 26.21 3.90 11.37
N ILE A 460 26.12 4.24 12.66
CA ILE A 460 26.95 5.26 13.30
C ILE A 460 28.41 4.78 13.37
N SER A 461 28.64 3.55 13.81
CA SER A 461 29.99 2.99 13.96
C SER A 461 30.69 2.74 12.62
N SER A 462 29.96 2.28 11.60
CA SER A 462 30.52 2.05 10.27
C SER A 462 30.66 3.31 9.42
N GLY A 463 29.92 4.38 9.76
CA GLY A 463 29.76 5.57 8.90
C GLY A 463 29.01 5.30 7.59
N VAL A 464 28.44 4.11 7.42
CA VAL A 464 27.71 3.71 6.22
C VAL A 464 26.22 3.71 6.52
N LEU A 465 25.52 4.71 6.01
CA LEU A 465 24.06 4.73 6.03
C LEU A 465 23.53 3.55 5.20
N GLN A 466 22.73 2.67 5.82
CA GLN A 466 22.01 1.66 5.07
C GLN A 466 21.08 2.37 4.06
N ASN A 467 21.33 2.13 2.78
CA ASN A 467 20.40 2.60 1.77
C ASN A 467 19.13 1.78 1.91
N SER A 468 18.03 2.40 2.32
CA SER A 468 16.72 1.76 2.45
C SER A 468 16.26 1.11 1.15
N ASN A 469 16.76 1.59 -0.01
CA ASN A 469 16.52 0.97 -1.32
C ASN A 469 17.38 -0.26 -1.60
N SER A 470 18.45 -0.47 -0.83
CA SER A 470 19.28 -1.68 -0.95
C SER A 470 18.77 -2.86 -0.13
N SER A 471 17.81 -2.65 0.79
CA SER A 471 17.24 -3.76 1.56
C SER A 471 16.57 -4.77 0.63
N LEU A 472 16.68 -6.05 0.98
CA LEU A 472 16.10 -7.15 0.20
C LEU A 472 14.59 -6.94 0.01
N GLN A 473 13.89 -6.53 1.07
CA GLN A 473 12.47 -6.24 1.07
C GLN A 473 12.12 -5.06 0.15
N ALA A 474 12.90 -3.98 0.15
CA ALA A 474 12.70 -2.86 -0.78
C ALA A 474 12.92 -3.29 -2.23
N ARG A 475 13.93 -4.12 -2.50
CA ARG A 475 14.16 -4.69 -3.84
C ARG A 475 13.00 -5.57 -4.29
N PHE A 476 12.48 -6.42 -3.42
CA PHE A 476 11.30 -7.24 -3.71
C PHE A 476 10.06 -6.40 -3.94
N LYS A 477 9.81 -5.39 -3.09
CA LYS A 477 8.67 -4.48 -3.24
C LYS A 477 8.77 -3.68 -4.55
N MET A 478 9.94 -3.13 -4.87
CA MET A 478 10.15 -2.42 -6.14
C MET A 478 10.01 -3.35 -7.35
N LYS A 479 10.51 -4.59 -7.26
CA LYS A 479 10.33 -5.59 -8.33
C LYS A 479 8.87 -5.95 -8.52
N ALA A 480 8.13 -6.20 -7.44
CA ALA A 480 6.69 -6.46 -7.47
C ALA A 480 5.91 -5.26 -8.03
N GLN A 481 6.24 -4.03 -7.60
CA GLN A 481 5.64 -2.82 -8.15
C GLN A 481 5.95 -2.63 -9.64
N ARG A 482 7.18 -2.92 -10.08
CA ARG A 482 7.55 -2.89 -11.51
C ARG A 482 6.77 -3.93 -12.31
N GLN A 483 6.60 -5.14 -11.76
CA GLN A 483 5.80 -6.20 -12.39
C GLN A 483 4.31 -5.82 -12.47
N ALA A 484 3.74 -5.26 -11.41
CA ALA A 484 2.37 -4.76 -11.39
C ALA A 484 2.16 -3.65 -12.44
N ARG A 485 3.03 -2.63 -12.46
CA ARG A 485 2.98 -1.57 -13.48
C ARG A 485 3.15 -2.10 -14.90
N ALA A 486 3.99 -3.10 -15.11
CA ALA A 486 4.15 -3.75 -16.41
C ALA A 486 2.88 -4.50 -16.83
N LEU A 487 2.20 -5.16 -15.88
CA LEU A 487 0.92 -5.82 -16.13
C LEU A 487 -0.20 -4.82 -16.43
N ASP A 488 -0.29 -3.73 -15.67
CA ASP A 488 -1.28 -2.67 -15.88
C ASP A 488 -1.07 -1.99 -17.24
N LYS A 489 0.19 -1.73 -17.62
CA LYS A 489 0.51 -1.19 -18.95
C LYS A 489 0.12 -2.16 -20.07
N ARG A 490 0.28 -3.47 -19.88
CA ARG A 490 -0.20 -4.49 -20.83
C ARG A 490 -1.72 -4.50 -20.92
N ARG A 491 -2.42 -4.50 -19.79
CA ARG A 491 -3.89 -4.43 -19.76
C ARG A 491 -4.43 -3.16 -20.44
N ALA A 492 -3.79 -2.01 -20.23
CA ALA A 492 -4.15 -0.77 -20.90
C ALA A 492 -3.93 -0.87 -22.42
N ALA A 493 -2.80 -1.44 -22.87
CA ALA A 493 -2.54 -1.66 -24.29
C ALA A 493 -3.52 -2.66 -24.93
N ASP A 494 -3.87 -3.73 -24.22
CA ASP A 494 -4.86 -4.72 -24.67
C ASP A 494 -6.26 -4.10 -24.77
N SER A 495 -6.64 -3.28 -23.78
CA SER A 495 -7.91 -2.53 -23.79
C SER A 495 -7.96 -1.55 -24.98
N GLU A 496 -6.88 -0.82 -25.22
CA GLU A 496 -6.79 0.11 -26.36
C GLU A 496 -6.89 -0.64 -27.69
N LEU A 497 -6.28 -1.83 -27.80
CA LEU A 497 -6.40 -2.68 -28.98
C LEU A 497 -7.84 -3.16 -29.22
N VAL A 498 -8.57 -3.53 -28.15
CA VAL A 498 -9.98 -3.89 -28.23
C VAL A 498 -10.82 -2.70 -28.71
N THR A 499 -10.66 -1.54 -28.08
CA THR A 499 -11.38 -0.31 -28.48
C THR A 499 -11.08 0.08 -29.94
N ARG A 500 -9.83 -0.09 -30.40
CA ARG A 500 -9.47 0.13 -31.82
C ARG A 500 -10.17 -0.84 -32.76
N LYS A 501 -10.27 -2.12 -32.40
CA LYS A 501 -11.00 -3.12 -33.19
C LYS A 501 -12.49 -2.80 -33.25
N GLU A 502 -13.11 -2.45 -32.12
CA GLU A 502 -14.52 -2.06 -32.06
C GLU A 502 -14.79 -0.80 -32.89
N SER A 503 -13.93 0.22 -32.78
CA SER A 503 -14.02 1.43 -33.60
C SER A 503 -13.93 1.13 -35.10
N ARG A 504 -13.08 0.17 -35.51
CA ARG A 504 -12.99 -0.27 -36.90
C ARG A 504 -14.28 -0.96 -37.36
N ILE A 505 -14.81 -1.90 -36.56
CA ILE A 505 -16.08 -2.58 -36.85
C ILE A 505 -17.22 -1.57 -36.97
N LEU A 506 -17.28 -0.58 -36.08
CA LEU A 506 -18.32 0.45 -36.11
C LEU A 506 -18.21 1.32 -37.37
N LYS A 507 -17.00 1.71 -37.77
CA LYS A 507 -16.77 2.46 -39.02
C LYS A 507 -17.20 1.65 -40.25
N ASP A 508 -16.92 0.35 -40.28
CA ASP A 508 -17.32 -0.52 -41.38
C ASP A 508 -18.86 -0.66 -41.44
N ARG A 509 -19.54 -0.74 -40.28
CA ARG A 509 -21.02 -0.73 -40.21
C ARG A 509 -21.62 0.59 -40.69
N ILE A 510 -21.05 1.73 -40.28
CA ILE A 510 -21.51 3.05 -40.74
C ILE A 510 -21.44 3.13 -42.27
N LYS A 511 -20.32 2.73 -42.87
CA LYS A 511 -20.17 2.70 -44.34
C LYS A 511 -21.17 1.79 -45.03
N ALA A 512 -21.43 0.61 -44.49
CA ALA A 512 -22.43 -0.31 -45.05
C ALA A 512 -23.83 0.30 -45.03
N THR A 513 -24.21 0.96 -43.92
CA THR A 513 -25.49 1.65 -43.78
C THR A 513 -25.60 2.88 -44.67
N GLU A 514 -24.51 3.63 -44.88
CA GLU A 514 -24.47 4.74 -45.83
C GLU A 514 -24.71 4.26 -47.27
N GLN A 515 -24.12 3.13 -47.66
CA GLN A 515 -24.29 2.54 -48.98
C GLN A 515 -25.71 1.99 -49.20
N GLU A 516 -26.28 1.31 -48.19
CA GLU A 516 -27.68 0.86 -48.22
C GLU A 516 -28.66 2.05 -48.37
N ASN A 517 -28.42 3.15 -47.65
CA ASN A 517 -29.22 4.36 -47.79
C ASN A 517 -29.09 4.99 -49.17
N GLU A 518 -27.90 4.96 -49.78
CA GLU A 518 -27.70 5.44 -51.15
C GLU A 518 -28.48 4.58 -52.16
N ASP A 519 -28.47 3.26 -52.02
CA ASP A 519 -29.22 2.34 -52.87
C ASP A 519 -30.74 2.52 -52.71
N LEU A 520 -31.23 2.70 -51.48
CA LEU A 520 -32.65 3.02 -51.23
C LEU A 520 -33.07 4.34 -51.86
N ARG A 521 -32.21 5.37 -51.82
CA ARG A 521 -32.44 6.65 -52.49
C ARG A 521 -32.53 6.48 -54.01
N ARG A 522 -31.69 5.62 -54.60
CA ARG A 522 -31.75 5.30 -56.04
C ARG A 522 -33.07 4.59 -56.39
N GLN A 523 -33.48 3.60 -55.59
CA GLN A 523 -34.77 2.90 -55.79
C GLN A 523 -35.97 3.85 -55.72
N LEU A 524 -36.00 4.74 -54.72
CA LEU A 524 -37.05 5.75 -54.59
C LEU A 524 -37.10 6.70 -55.79
N ALA A 525 -35.94 7.11 -56.32
CA ALA A 525 -35.89 7.93 -57.53
C ALA A 525 -36.49 7.19 -58.74
N THR A 526 -36.18 5.91 -58.93
CA THR A 526 -36.76 5.07 -60.01
C THR A 526 -38.27 4.92 -59.87
N LEU A 527 -38.77 4.67 -58.66
CA LEU A 527 -40.22 4.57 -58.40
C LEU A 527 -40.94 5.90 -58.66
N THR A 528 -40.30 7.03 -58.32
CA THR A 528 -40.85 8.36 -58.58
C THR A 528 -40.96 8.64 -60.07
N GLN A 529 -39.95 8.26 -60.86
CA GLN A 529 -39.99 8.37 -62.33
C GLN A 529 -41.08 7.47 -62.95
N ALA A 530 -41.25 6.23 -62.46
CA ALA A 530 -42.32 5.34 -62.92
C ALA A 530 -43.72 5.89 -62.58
N SER A 531 -43.89 6.56 -61.44
CA SER A 531 -45.16 7.18 -61.06
C SER A 531 -45.53 8.40 -61.92
N THR A 532 -44.56 9.08 -62.54
CA THR A 532 -44.82 10.23 -63.42
C THR A 532 -45.28 9.85 -64.83
N GLU A 533 -45.23 8.56 -65.20
CA GLU A 533 -45.70 8.06 -66.51
C GLU A 533 -47.17 7.61 -66.51
N HIS A 534 -47.89 7.74 -65.39
CA HIS A 534 -49.34 7.54 -65.41
C HIS A 534 -50.06 8.77 -65.99
N PRO A 535 -50.95 8.60 -66.99
CA PRO A 535 -51.69 9.69 -67.59
C PRO A 535 -52.58 10.39 -66.55
N PRO A 536 -52.84 11.71 -66.73
CA PRO A 536 -53.55 12.52 -65.75
C PRO A 536 -54.91 11.92 -65.41
N TYR A 537 -55.05 11.50 -64.14
CA TYR A 537 -56.33 11.08 -63.58
C TYR A 537 -57.27 12.29 -63.59
N THR A 538 -58.32 12.21 -64.41
CA THR A 538 -59.39 13.20 -64.44
C THR A 538 -60.23 13.12 -63.16
N PRO A 539 -60.44 14.22 -62.44
CA PRO A 539 -61.14 14.20 -61.16
C PRO A 539 -62.63 13.91 -61.38
N LYS A 540 -63.11 12.78 -60.87
CA LYS A 540 -64.55 12.53 -60.71
C LYS A 540 -65.07 13.29 -59.49
N ARG A 541 -66.13 14.06 -59.74
CA ARG A 541 -67.15 14.70 -58.90
C ARG A 541 -66.99 14.68 -57.36
N PRO A 542 -67.31 15.80 -56.68
CA PRO A 542 -67.26 15.91 -55.22
C PRO A 542 -68.38 15.09 -54.56
N LEU A 543 -68.01 14.28 -53.56
CA LEU A 543 -68.93 13.74 -52.56
C LEU A 543 -69.09 14.76 -51.41
N PRO A 544 -70.27 14.80 -50.77
CA PRO A 544 -70.64 15.86 -49.84
C PRO A 544 -69.84 15.81 -48.54
N VAL A 545 -69.54 17.02 -48.08
CA VAL A 545 -68.92 17.37 -46.80
C VAL A 545 -69.75 16.81 -45.65
N ALA A 546 -69.20 15.81 -44.95
CA ALA A 546 -69.63 15.45 -43.60
C ALA A 546 -68.77 16.22 -42.60
N THR A 547 -69.39 17.21 -41.96
CA THR A 547 -68.91 17.93 -40.80
C THR A 547 -68.67 16.97 -39.63
N SER A 548 -67.41 16.79 -39.23
CA SER A 548 -67.08 16.25 -37.90
C SER A 548 -65.91 17.04 -37.31
N SER A 549 -66.28 18.08 -36.59
CA SER A 549 -65.43 18.83 -35.67
C SER A 549 -64.94 17.92 -34.53
N ARG A 550 -63.65 17.57 -34.53
CA ARG A 550 -62.88 17.38 -33.29
C ARG A 550 -61.48 17.97 -33.47
N LEU A 551 -61.39 19.25 -33.11
CA LEU A 551 -60.15 19.94 -32.81
C LEU A 551 -59.52 19.30 -31.57
N CYS A 552 -58.43 18.54 -31.73
CA CYS A 552 -57.44 18.41 -30.67
C CYS A 552 -56.36 19.47 -30.90
N LYS A 553 -56.57 20.64 -30.28
CA LYS A 553 -55.54 21.65 -30.09
C LYS A 553 -54.49 21.09 -29.13
N VAL A 554 -53.31 20.76 -29.64
CA VAL A 554 -52.12 20.57 -28.81
C VAL A 554 -51.62 21.97 -28.46
N HIS A 555 -51.93 22.43 -27.25
CA HIS A 555 -51.30 23.62 -26.69
C HIS A 555 -49.92 23.25 -26.13
N PRO A 556 -48.86 24.04 -26.39
CA PRO A 556 -47.62 23.92 -25.64
C PRO A 556 -47.86 24.45 -24.22
N VAL A 557 -47.64 23.59 -23.22
CA VAL A 557 -47.62 23.97 -21.81
C VAL A 557 -46.23 24.52 -21.50
N PRO A 558 -46.08 25.78 -21.04
CA PRO A 558 -44.84 26.24 -20.43
C PRO A 558 -44.74 25.65 -19.02
N ILE A 559 -43.64 24.96 -18.73
CA ILE A 559 -43.30 24.52 -17.39
C ILE A 559 -42.60 25.69 -16.70
N GLU A 560 -43.32 26.44 -15.87
CA GLU A 560 -42.73 27.34 -14.88
C GLU A 560 -42.55 26.58 -13.56
N PHE A 561 -41.31 26.48 -13.09
CA PHE A 561 -40.99 25.96 -11.76
C PHE A 561 -41.13 27.10 -10.75
N HIS A 562 -42.17 27.05 -9.90
CA HIS A 562 -42.22 27.82 -8.66
C HIS A 562 -41.59 27.02 -7.53
N HIS A 563 -40.39 27.42 -7.11
CA HIS A 563 -39.79 27.02 -5.84
C HIS A 563 -40.17 28.05 -4.77
N HIS A 564 -41.25 27.81 -4.04
CA HIS A 564 -41.46 28.33 -2.67
C HIS A 564 -42.47 27.41 -1.97
N HIS A 565 -42.31 27.23 -0.66
CA HIS A 565 -43.17 26.46 0.28
C HIS A 565 -42.76 25.02 0.63
N VAL A 566 -41.56 24.84 1.17
CA VAL A 566 -41.23 23.66 2.00
C VAL A 566 -40.99 24.03 3.49
N ASP A 567 -40.94 25.32 3.84
CA ASP A 567 -40.57 25.76 5.19
C ASP A 567 -41.68 25.64 6.26
N ALA A 568 -42.83 25.03 5.96
CA ALA A 568 -44.00 25.01 6.85
C ALA A 568 -44.21 23.71 7.66
N LEU A 569 -43.28 22.75 7.61
CA LEU A 569 -43.43 21.44 8.27
C LEU A 569 -42.44 21.18 9.42
N TYR A 570 -41.65 22.18 9.81
CA TYR A 570 -40.72 22.10 10.94
C TYR A 570 -41.04 23.20 11.95
N ASN A 571 -41.38 22.83 13.18
CA ASN A 571 -41.35 23.74 14.31
C ASN A 571 -39.94 23.73 14.94
N SER A 572 -39.62 24.77 15.69
CA SER A 572 -38.27 25.12 16.19
C SER A 572 -37.60 24.13 17.15
N ASP A 573 -38.23 22.99 17.41
CA ASP A 573 -37.66 21.86 18.15
C ASP A 573 -37.88 20.62 17.26
N ASP A 574 -36.79 20.00 16.79
CA ASP A 574 -36.71 18.98 15.72
C ASP A 574 -37.60 17.71 15.89
N GLU A 575 -38.92 17.84 15.91
CA GLU A 575 -39.88 16.73 15.83
C GLU A 575 -40.80 16.87 14.60
N PHE A 576 -40.86 15.82 13.80
CA PHE A 576 -41.68 15.75 12.58
C PHE A 576 -43.13 15.38 12.94
N ASP A 577 -44.06 16.32 12.77
CA ASP A 577 -45.48 16.12 13.06
C ASP A 577 -46.16 15.23 11.98
N TYR A 578 -46.15 13.92 12.24
CA TYR A 578 -46.77 12.91 11.39
C TYR A 578 -48.29 13.10 11.20
N ALA A 579 -48.97 13.66 12.19
CA ALA A 579 -50.42 13.88 12.12
C ALA A 579 -50.76 15.04 11.18
N ALA A 580 -49.96 16.11 11.19
CA ALA A 580 -50.08 17.20 10.24
C ALA A 580 -49.76 16.75 8.80
N ALA A 581 -48.73 15.91 8.61
CA ALA A 581 -48.35 15.39 7.30
C ALA A 581 -49.43 14.51 6.65
N LEU A 582 -50.08 13.63 7.41
CA LEU A 582 -51.15 12.76 6.89
C LEU A 582 -52.42 13.53 6.50
N ASN A 583 -52.70 14.65 7.17
CA ASN A 583 -53.86 15.50 6.92
C ASN A 583 -53.61 16.58 5.85
N SER A 584 -52.35 16.79 5.44
CA SER A 584 -51.99 17.74 4.37
C SER A 584 -52.50 17.31 3.00
N ASP A 585 -53.12 18.22 2.25
CA ASP A 585 -53.57 17.99 0.86
C ASP A 585 -52.40 17.85 -0.15
N VAL A 586 -51.17 18.08 0.31
CA VAL A 586 -49.94 18.04 -0.52
C VAL A 586 -49.49 16.60 -0.79
N LEU A 587 -49.82 15.65 0.08
CA LEU A 587 -49.42 14.25 -0.12
C LEU A 587 -50.43 13.49 -0.98
N SER A 588 -49.93 12.82 -2.02
CA SER A 588 -50.76 11.99 -2.88
C SER A 588 -51.44 10.85 -2.08
N PRO A 589 -52.65 10.41 -2.47
CA PRO A 589 -53.35 9.32 -1.78
C PRO A 589 -52.53 8.03 -1.65
N MET A 590 -51.63 7.78 -2.63
CA MET A 590 -50.73 6.63 -2.63
C MET A 590 -49.66 6.74 -1.54
N LEU A 591 -49.07 7.93 -1.33
CA LEU A 591 -48.08 8.13 -0.27
C LEU A 591 -48.72 8.07 1.13
N LYS A 592 -49.92 8.66 1.30
CA LYS A 592 -50.69 8.55 2.54
C LYS A 592 -51.08 7.11 2.90
N LYS A 593 -51.19 6.25 1.88
CA LYS A 593 -51.44 4.82 2.06
C LYS A 593 -50.17 4.07 2.47
N ILE A 594 -49.03 4.34 1.83
CA ILE A 594 -47.74 3.72 2.17
C ILE A 594 -47.34 4.03 3.63
N ILE A 595 -47.54 5.27 4.08
CA ILE A 595 -47.23 5.68 5.46
C ILE A 595 -48.15 4.97 6.47
N ARG A 596 -49.43 4.78 6.13
CA ARG A 596 -50.38 4.02 6.97
C ARG A 596 -50.07 2.53 7.03
N ASP A 597 -49.64 1.95 5.92
CA ASP A 597 -49.43 0.50 5.78
C ASP A 597 -48.06 0.05 6.36
N HIS A 598 -47.16 0.99 6.66
CA HIS A 598 -45.83 0.72 7.21
C HIS A 598 -45.43 1.70 8.33
N PRO A 599 -46.05 1.62 9.53
CA PRO A 599 -45.57 2.40 10.68
C PRO A 599 -44.16 1.93 11.06
N MET A 600 -43.23 2.88 11.19
CA MET A 600 -41.86 2.61 11.65
C MET A 600 -41.89 2.07 13.09
N PRO A 601 -41.15 0.99 13.41
CA PRO A 601 -41.12 0.44 14.76
C PRO A 601 -40.24 1.33 15.66
N GLY A 602 -40.80 1.82 16.77
CA GLY A 602 -40.03 2.50 17.82
C GLY A 602 -40.64 3.76 18.44
N ILE A 603 -41.95 3.99 18.34
CA ILE A 603 -42.63 5.06 19.09
C ILE A 603 -43.86 4.43 19.74
N ASP A 604 -43.63 3.80 20.88
CA ASP A 604 -44.60 3.55 21.94
C ASP A 604 -43.77 3.19 23.19
N GLU A 605 -43.02 4.19 23.68
CA GLU A 605 -42.63 4.38 25.09
C GLU A 605 -42.10 5.80 25.31
#